data_AF-A0A3N5EXU2-F1
#
_entry.id   AF-A0A3N5EXU2-F1
#
_cell.length_a   1.000
_cell.length_b   1.000
_cell.length_c   1.000
_cell.angle_alpha   90.00
_cell.angle_beta   90.00
_cell.angle_gamma   90.00
#
_symmetry.space_group_name_H-M   'P 1'
#
loop_
_entity.id
_entity.type
_entity.pdbx_description
1 polymer ?
#
loop_
_entity_poly.entity_id
_entity_poly.type
_entity_poly.pdbx_seq_one_letter_code
_entity_poly.pdbx_strand_id
1 'polypeptide(L)'
;MMGEDWKKDKTVAGGMAWLAKNFSVTENVGPCETGGQAPNEFLYYYLYALERVGMLYDTPFIGNKDWYLEGARVILAAQKPGGEWAESGPATMRPTWDTCFAILFLKRATRPLVISQDRSRAK
;
A
#
# COMPACT_ATOMS: atom_id res chain seq x y z
N MET A 1 9.66 -12.97 -10.47
CA MET A 1 9.32 -11.52 -10.52
C MET A 1 9.63 -10.82 -11.86
N MET A 2 10.00 -11.55 -12.92
CA MET A 2 10.02 -11.08 -14.33
C MET A 2 9.58 -12.27 -15.18
N GLY A 3 8.32 -12.33 -15.63
CA GLY A 3 7.76 -13.50 -16.33
C GLY A 3 7.51 -14.74 -15.46
N GLU A 4 8.01 -14.75 -14.22
CA GLU A 4 7.77 -15.81 -13.24
C GLU A 4 6.72 -15.41 -12.22
N ASP A 5 5.74 -16.30 -12.02
CA ASP A 5 4.71 -16.24 -10.99
C ASP A 5 5.32 -15.97 -9.62
N TRP A 6 5.02 -14.81 -9.05
CA TRP A 6 5.54 -14.38 -7.76
C TRP A 6 5.19 -15.35 -6.63
N LYS A 7 4.12 -16.15 -6.78
CA LYS A 7 3.74 -17.18 -5.81
C LYS A 7 4.77 -18.30 -5.69
N LYS A 8 5.65 -18.46 -6.69
CA LYS A 8 6.75 -19.44 -6.66
C LYS A 8 7.98 -18.92 -5.90
N ASP A 9 8.09 -17.61 -5.73
CA ASP A 9 9.14 -17.00 -4.93
C ASP A 9 8.78 -17.13 -3.44
N LYS A 10 9.54 -17.94 -2.70
CA LYS A 10 9.28 -18.23 -1.28
C LYS A 10 9.34 -16.98 -0.40
N THR A 11 10.22 -16.02 -0.73
CA THR A 11 10.38 -14.78 0.03
C THR A 11 9.16 -13.89 -0.18
N VAL A 12 8.75 -13.71 -1.43
CA VAL A 12 7.55 -12.93 -1.75
C VAL A 12 6.30 -13.59 -1.18
N ALA A 13 6.14 -14.90 -1.34
CA ALA A 13 5.00 -15.64 -0.80
C ALA A 13 4.93 -15.51 0.73
N GLY A 14 6.07 -15.56 1.44
CA GLY A 14 6.13 -15.31 2.87
C GLY A 14 5.70 -13.89 3.27
N GLY A 15 6.17 -12.88 2.54
CA GLY A 15 5.76 -11.49 2.76
C GLY A 15 4.27 -11.26 2.51
N MET A 16 3.73 -11.84 1.43
CA MET A 16 2.30 -11.78 1.12
C MET A 16 1.44 -12.54 2.14
N ALA A 17 1.92 -13.66 2.68
CA ALA A 17 1.25 -14.37 3.77
C ALA A 17 1.24 -13.56 5.07
N TRP A 18 2.35 -12.87 5.39
CA TRP A 18 2.40 -11.95 6.52
C TRP A 18 1.44 -10.78 6.32
N LEU A 19 1.42 -10.16 5.13
CA LEU A 19 0.48 -9.08 4.81
C LEU A 19 -0.97 -9.55 4.90
N ALA A 20 -1.31 -10.74 4.41
CA ALA A 20 -2.65 -11.30 4.54
C ALA A 20 -3.08 -11.50 6.00
N LYS A 21 -2.16 -11.96 6.85
CA LYS A 21 -2.43 -12.16 8.29
C LYS A 21 -2.60 -10.84 9.04
N ASN A 22 -1.83 -9.82 8.67
CA ASN A 22 -1.80 -8.52 9.34
C ASN A 22 -2.43 -7.42 8.46
N PHE A 23 -3.36 -7.79 7.58
CA PHE A 23 -3.99 -6.83 6.69
C PHE A 23 -4.86 -5.88 7.51
N SER A 24 -4.66 -4.58 7.31
CA SER A 24 -5.53 -3.55 7.87
C SER A 24 -5.65 -2.40 6.88
N VAL A 25 -6.76 -1.67 6.94
CA VAL A 25 -6.95 -0.41 6.22
C VAL A 25 -7.19 0.77 7.16
N THR A 26 -7.19 0.51 8.47
CA THR A 26 -7.43 1.50 9.53
C THR A 26 -6.23 1.63 10.47
N GLU A 27 -5.28 0.71 10.39
CA GLU A 27 -4.09 0.66 11.25
C GLU A 27 -2.85 0.31 10.42
N ASN A 28 -1.73 0.93 10.76
CA ASN A 28 -0.39 0.55 10.35
C ASN A 28 0.19 -0.43 11.39
N VAL A 29 -0.17 -1.70 11.26
CA VAL A 29 0.23 -2.79 12.17
C VAL A 29 1.68 -3.27 12.00
N GLY A 30 2.54 -2.41 11.44
CA GLY A 30 3.96 -2.68 11.31
C GLY A 30 4.65 -2.85 12.67
N PRO A 31 5.87 -3.40 12.70
CA PRO A 31 6.71 -3.40 13.89
C PRO A 31 6.79 -1.99 14.49
N CYS A 32 6.80 -1.84 15.82
CA CYS A 32 6.81 -0.52 16.46
C CYS A 32 8.05 0.32 16.07
N GLU A 33 9.12 -0.33 15.62
CA GLU A 33 10.33 0.30 15.08
C GLU A 33 10.08 1.08 13.78
N THR A 34 9.00 0.75 13.05
CA THR A 34 8.67 1.33 11.74
C THR A 34 7.22 1.80 11.59
N GLY A 35 6.32 1.41 12.51
CA GLY A 35 4.88 1.69 12.49
C GLY A 35 4.44 2.96 13.22
N GLY A 36 5.36 3.64 13.91
CA GLY A 36 5.05 4.79 14.76
C GLY A 36 4.65 4.38 16.19
N GLN A 37 4.34 5.36 17.04
CA GLN A 37 3.92 5.15 18.43
C GLN A 37 2.43 4.83 18.57
N ALA A 38 1.60 5.19 17.58
CA ALA A 38 0.17 4.91 17.56
C ALA A 38 -0.23 3.95 16.43
N PRO A 39 -1.27 3.11 16.59
CA PRO A 39 -1.68 2.14 15.56
C PRO A 39 -2.04 2.74 14.21
N ASN A 40 -2.44 4.02 14.13
CA ASN A 40 -2.81 4.69 12.89
C ASN A 40 -1.75 5.68 12.40
N GLU A 41 -0.56 5.70 13.00
CA GLU A 41 0.50 6.60 12.58
C GLU A 41 1.03 6.20 11.20
N PHE A 42 1.24 7.20 10.33
CA PHE A 42 1.59 7.01 8.92
C PHE A 42 0.61 6.14 8.12
N LEU A 43 -0.66 6.05 8.54
CA LEU A 43 -1.68 5.23 7.89
C LEU A 43 -1.75 5.45 6.37
N TYR A 44 -1.82 6.69 5.89
CA TYR A 44 -1.92 6.93 4.44
C TYR A 44 -0.67 6.51 3.67
N TYR A 45 0.51 6.63 4.29
CA TYR A 45 1.75 6.13 3.71
C TYR A 45 1.75 4.59 3.62
N TYR A 46 1.32 3.91 4.69
CA TYR A 46 1.14 2.46 4.71
C TYR A 46 0.11 2.00 3.66
N LEU A 47 -1.04 2.67 3.56
CA LEU A 47 -2.05 2.35 2.54
C LEU A 47 -1.46 2.50 1.14
N TYR A 48 -0.72 3.58 0.86
CA TYR A 48 -0.02 3.72 -0.41
C TYR A 48 1.00 2.59 -0.64
N ALA A 49 1.70 2.11 0.39
CA ALA A 49 2.55 0.93 0.26
C ALA A 49 1.76 -0.35 -0.06
N LEU A 50 0.56 -0.55 0.49
CA LEU A 50 -0.34 -1.64 0.10
C LEU A 50 -0.77 -1.53 -1.37
N GLU A 51 -1.10 -0.33 -1.84
CA GLU A 51 -1.40 -0.09 -3.26
C GLU A 51 -0.23 -0.52 -4.15
N ARG A 52 1.00 -0.16 -3.78
CA ARG A 52 2.20 -0.58 -4.51
C ARG A 52 2.32 -2.10 -4.56
N VAL A 53 2.07 -2.81 -3.47
CA VAL A 53 2.08 -4.28 -3.44
C VAL A 53 1.03 -4.85 -4.40
N GLY A 54 -0.22 -4.37 -4.31
CA GLY A 54 -1.32 -4.81 -5.17
C GLY A 54 -1.02 -4.58 -6.65
N MET A 55 -0.45 -3.43 -7.00
CA MET A 55 -0.10 -3.08 -8.38
C MET A 55 1.14 -3.81 -8.90
N LEU A 56 2.18 -3.99 -8.08
CA LEU A 56 3.42 -4.67 -8.48
C LEU A 56 3.21 -6.17 -8.71
N TYR A 57 2.33 -6.79 -7.93
CA TYR A 57 2.01 -8.22 -8.03
C TYR A 57 0.74 -8.53 -8.82
N ASP A 58 0.12 -7.50 -9.40
CA ASP A 58 -1.12 -7.57 -10.18
C ASP A 58 -2.19 -8.45 -9.51
N THR A 59 -2.42 -8.21 -8.22
CA THR A 59 -3.38 -8.97 -7.42
C THR A 59 -4.51 -8.08 -6.94
N PRO A 60 -5.78 -8.44 -7.16
CA PRO A 60 -6.91 -7.72 -6.58
C PRO A 60 -7.08 -7.99 -5.08
N PHE A 61 -6.45 -9.06 -4.56
CA PHE A 61 -6.58 -9.48 -3.17
C PHE A 61 -5.25 -9.58 -2.44
N ILE A 62 -5.27 -9.22 -1.16
CA ILE A 62 -4.25 -9.59 -0.19
C ILE A 62 -4.94 -10.54 0.80
N GLY A 63 -4.56 -11.82 0.77
CA GLY A 63 -5.35 -12.87 1.43
C GLY A 63 -6.74 -12.99 0.80
N ASN A 64 -7.78 -12.76 1.59
CA ASN A 64 -9.19 -12.74 1.14
C ASN A 64 -9.79 -11.32 1.12
N LYS A 65 -8.95 -10.28 1.19
CA LYS A 65 -9.34 -8.88 1.33
C LYS A 65 -9.14 -8.13 0.03
N ASP A 66 -10.17 -7.42 -0.43
CA ASP A 66 -10.08 -6.55 -1.61
C ASP A 66 -9.41 -5.26 -1.16
N TRP A 67 -8.08 -5.23 -1.29
CA TRP A 67 -7.27 -4.18 -0.68
C TRP A 67 -7.66 -2.79 -1.18
N TYR A 68 -8.04 -2.67 -2.46
CA TYR A 68 -8.38 -1.39 -3.05
C TYR A 68 -9.76 -0.94 -2.61
N LEU A 69 -10.75 -1.81 -2.71
CA LEU A 69 -12.12 -1.48 -2.36
C LEU A 69 -12.27 -1.17 -0.86
N GLU A 70 -11.61 -1.96 -0.01
CA GLU A 70 -11.61 -1.74 1.44
C GLU A 70 -10.89 -0.44 1.80
N GLY A 71 -9.69 -0.21 1.25
CA GLY A 71 -8.91 1.02 1.53
C GLY A 71 -9.58 2.29 0.99
N ALA A 72 -10.13 2.24 -0.22
CA ALA A 72 -10.78 3.40 -0.84
C ALA A 72 -12.01 3.83 -0.06
N ARG A 73 -12.81 2.89 0.46
CA ARG A 73 -13.95 3.20 1.33
C ARG A 73 -13.52 3.93 2.60
N VAL A 74 -12.46 3.45 3.26
CA VAL A 74 -11.95 4.08 4.50
C VAL A 74 -11.40 5.47 4.21
N ILE A 75 -10.58 5.63 3.16
CA ILE A 75 -10.01 6.93 2.79
C ILE A 75 -11.13 7.92 2.44
N LEU A 76 -12.09 7.56 1.58
CA LEU A 76 -13.16 8.47 1.17
C LEU A 76 -14.06 8.87 2.34
N ALA A 77 -14.34 7.95 3.27
CA ALA A 77 -15.12 8.25 4.47
C ALA A 77 -14.40 9.21 5.42
N ALA A 78 -13.07 9.23 5.41
CA ALA A 78 -12.25 10.09 6.26
C ALA A 78 -11.94 11.47 5.64
N GLN A 79 -12.37 11.74 4.41
CA GLN A 79 -12.09 13.00 3.74
C GLN A 79 -12.78 14.18 4.45
N LYS A 80 -12.03 15.23 4.75
CA LYS A 80 -12.58 16.45 5.38
C LYS A 80 -13.32 17.33 4.35
N PRO A 81 -14.16 18.29 4.78
CA PRO A 81 -14.87 19.19 3.87
C PRO A 81 -13.97 20.00 2.93
N GLY A 82 -12.73 20.30 3.32
CA GLY A 82 -11.74 20.98 2.48
C GLY A 82 -11.06 20.06 1.45
N GLY A 83 -11.39 18.77 1.44
CA GLY A 83 -10.86 17.76 0.54
C GLY A 83 -9.57 17.08 1.05
N GLU A 84 -9.03 17.51 2.18
CA GLU A 84 -7.78 17.03 2.76
C GLU A 84 -7.95 15.88 3.76
N TRP A 85 -6.83 15.22 4.05
CA TRP A 85 -6.67 14.26 5.15
C TRP A 85 -5.53 14.73 6.07
N ALA A 86 -5.63 14.51 7.38
CA ALA A 86 -4.70 15.11 8.35
C ALA A 86 -4.57 14.36 9.70
N GLU A 87 -4.96 13.09 9.76
CA GLU A 87 -5.10 12.35 11.03
C GLU A 87 -4.00 11.33 11.30
N SER A 88 -3.09 11.06 10.34
CA SER A 88 -2.14 9.94 10.46
C SER A 88 -0.68 10.37 10.59
N GLY A 89 -0.29 11.46 9.93
CA GLY A 89 1.08 11.92 9.92
C GLY A 89 1.46 12.73 11.17
N PRO A 90 2.78 12.89 11.45
CA PRO A 90 3.26 13.82 12.47
C PRO A 90 2.68 15.22 12.27
N ALA A 91 2.50 15.95 13.38
CA ALA A 91 1.92 17.30 13.35
C ALA A 91 2.66 18.26 12.39
N THR A 92 3.96 18.04 12.18
CA THR A 92 4.83 18.83 11.30
C THR A 92 4.64 18.55 9.79
N MET A 93 3.93 17.48 9.43
CA MET A 93 3.82 17.00 8.04
C MET A 93 2.37 16.95 7.52
N ARG A 94 1.39 17.01 8.43
CA ARG A 94 -0.03 17.14 8.08
C ARG A 94 -0.41 18.59 7.74
N PRO A 95 -1.39 18.82 6.85
CA PRO A 95 -2.17 17.81 6.11
C PRO A 95 -1.48 17.31 4.83
N THR A 96 -0.36 17.92 4.41
CA THR A 96 0.23 17.72 3.09
C THR A 96 0.57 16.26 2.78
N TRP A 97 1.26 15.57 3.68
CA TRP A 97 1.71 14.20 3.44
C TRP A 97 0.54 13.21 3.35
N ASP A 98 -0.36 13.27 4.34
CA ASP A 98 -1.57 12.46 4.39
C ASP A 98 -2.39 12.62 3.10
N THR A 99 -2.59 13.87 2.66
CA THR A 99 -3.34 14.18 1.45
C THR A 99 -2.66 13.63 0.19
N CYS A 100 -1.34 13.82 0.06
CA CYS A 100 -0.58 13.29 -1.07
C CYS A 100 -0.71 11.75 -1.16
N PHE A 101 -0.50 11.04 -0.06
CA PHE A 101 -0.55 9.58 -0.06
C PHE A 101 -1.97 9.03 -0.23
N ALA A 102 -2.99 9.68 0.34
CA ALA A 102 -4.39 9.33 0.09
C ALA A 102 -4.74 9.42 -1.39
N ILE A 103 -4.33 10.50 -2.07
CA ILE A 103 -4.58 10.68 -3.51
C ILE A 103 -3.82 9.63 -4.33
N LEU A 104 -2.56 9.33 -3.99
CA LEU A 104 -1.78 8.31 -4.68
C LEU A 104 -2.43 6.92 -4.57
N PHE A 105 -2.95 6.57 -3.39
CA PHE A 105 -3.71 5.34 -3.20
C PHE A 105 -4.98 5.32 -4.05
N LEU A 106 -5.82 6.37 -3.96
CA LEU A 106 -7.10 6.43 -4.65
C LEU A 106 -6.93 6.35 -6.17
N LYS A 107 -5.86 6.94 -6.70
CA LYS A 107 -5.53 6.90 -8.13
C LYS A 107 -4.91 5.59 -8.61
N ARG A 108 -4.55 4.66 -7.70
CA ARG A 108 -3.72 3.49 -8.03
C ARG A 108 -2.48 3.92 -8.83
N ALA A 109 -1.75 4.88 -8.27
CA ALA A 109 -0.70 5.62 -8.98
C ALA A 109 0.48 4.76 -9.43
N THR A 110 0.65 3.57 -8.87
CA THR A 110 1.71 2.65 -9.27
C THR A 110 1.37 2.00 -10.59
N ARG A 111 2.25 2.21 -11.59
CA ARG A 111 2.09 1.56 -12.89
C ARG A 111 2.24 0.03 -12.73
N PRO A 112 1.36 -0.77 -13.34
CA PRO A 112 1.58 -2.22 -13.44
C PRO A 112 2.95 -2.51 -14.04
N LEU A 113 3.61 -3.56 -13.55
CA LEU A 113 4.91 -3.97 -14.09
C LEU A 113 4.73 -4.41 -15.55
N VAL A 114 5.31 -3.65 -16.48
CA VAL A 114 5.52 -4.08 -17.87
C VAL A 114 6.92 -4.67 -17.95
N ILE A 115 7.09 -5.81 -18.63
CA ILE A 115 8.41 -6.40 -18.87
C ILE A 115 9.27 -5.38 -19.61
N SER A 116 10.34 -4.88 -18.96
CA SER A 116 11.34 -4.08 -19.65
C SER A 116 12.14 -5.00 -20.58
N GLN A 117 12.14 -4.69 -21.88
CA GLN A 117 12.87 -5.47 -22.90
C GLN A 117 14.40 -5.36 -22.75
N ASP A 118 14.91 -4.49 -21.88
CA ASP A 118 16.33 -4.18 -21.77
C ASP A 118 17.16 -5.28 -21.08
N ARG A 119 16.50 -6.25 -20.42
CA ARG A 119 17.21 -7.33 -19.68
C ARG A 119 17.50 -8.58 -20.53
N SER A 120 17.20 -8.60 -21.82
CA SER A 120 17.45 -9.78 -22.68
C SER A 120 18.82 -9.79 -23.40
N ARG A 121 19.77 -8.93 -23.01
CA ARG A 121 21.15 -8.94 -23.54
C ARG A 121 22.18 -9.24 -22.46
N ALA A 122 22.20 -10.48 -22.03
CA ALA A 122 23.43 -11.13 -21.57
C ALA A 122 23.37 -12.58 -22.07
N LYS A 123 24.01 -12.81 -23.22
CA LYS A 123 24.40 -14.16 -23.68
C LYS A 123 25.76 -14.46 -23.11
#